data_AF-A0A928WY05-F1
#
_entry.id   AF-A0A928WY05-F1
#
_cell.length_a   1.000
_cell.length_b   1.000
_cell.length_c   1.000
_cell.angle_alpha   90.00
_cell.angle_beta   90.00
_cell.angle_gamma   90.00
#
_symmetry.space_group_name_H-M   'P 1'
#
loop_
_entity.id
_entity.type
_entity.pdbx_description
1 polymer ?
#
loop_
_entity_poly.entity_id
_entity_poly.type
_entity_poly.pdbx_seq_one_letter_code
_entity_poly.pdbx_strand_id
1 'polypeptide(L)'
;MYNETLKLAESVTYDATTKAVVVVLKDGSRHAWPVRLLEMVKSEAEGWVPLEGVTDDELSAVQVYGGGRYILWDELDQAFQISDLLAGVYGREAWMQQLMATVE
;
A
#
# COMPACT_ATOMS: atom_id res chain seq x y z
N MET A 1 -15.93 -10.20 18.62
CA MET A 1 -15.39 -8.98 17.99
C MET A 1 -13.90 -8.72 18.29
N TYR A 2 -13.18 -9.54 19.07
CA TYR A 2 -11.73 -9.33 19.34
C TYR A 2 -10.78 -9.62 18.17
N ASN A 3 -11.24 -10.31 17.11
CA ASN A 3 -10.36 -10.85 16.07
C ASN A 3 -10.05 -9.85 14.93
N GLU A 4 -10.89 -8.83 14.73
CA GLU A 4 -10.68 -7.85 13.65
C GLU A 4 -9.62 -6.80 14.01
N THR A 5 -9.49 -6.47 15.31
CA THR A 5 -8.46 -5.54 15.77
C THR A 5 -7.06 -6.09 15.64
N LEU A 6 -6.91 -7.42 15.64
CA LEU A 6 -5.63 -8.11 15.45
C LEU A 6 -5.06 -7.91 14.04
N LYS A 7 -5.95 -7.67 13.05
CA LYS A 7 -5.56 -7.41 11.66
C LYS A 7 -5.25 -5.93 11.37
N LEU A 8 -5.23 -5.08 12.39
CA LEU A 8 -4.87 -3.67 12.22
C LEU A 8 -3.35 -3.52 12.24
N ALA A 9 -2.83 -2.58 11.43
CA ALA A 9 -1.43 -2.21 11.47
C ALA A 9 -1.05 -1.59 12.83
N GLU A 10 0.05 -2.08 13.38
CA GLU A 10 0.72 -1.52 14.54
C GLU A 10 1.89 -0.62 14.11
N SER A 11 2.65 -1.05 13.10
CA SER A 11 3.72 -0.25 12.51
C SER A 11 3.86 -0.48 11.02
N VAL A 12 4.48 0.48 10.34
CA VAL A 12 4.81 0.40 8.92
C VAL A 12 6.21 0.98 8.70
N THR A 13 6.95 0.41 7.75
CA THR A 13 8.23 0.93 7.27
C THR A 13 8.40 0.63 5.79
N TYR A 14 9.14 1.48 5.08
CA TYR A 14 9.61 1.18 3.74
C TYR A 14 11.01 0.55 3.81
N ASP A 15 11.17 -0.60 3.14
CA ASP A 15 12.47 -1.23 2.93
C ASP A 15 12.97 -0.91 1.52
N ALA A 16 13.93 0.02 1.43
CA ALA A 16 14.55 0.44 0.17
C ALA A 16 15.32 -0.68 -0.54
N THR A 17 15.78 -1.71 0.19
CA THR A 17 16.51 -2.84 -0.40
C THR A 17 15.59 -3.70 -1.25
N THR A 18 14.38 -3.96 -0.75
CA THR A 18 13.39 -4.81 -1.43
C THR A 18 12.32 -4.00 -2.18
N LYS A 19 12.36 -2.67 -2.05
CA LYS A 19 11.34 -1.74 -2.56
C LYS A 19 9.94 -2.14 -2.14
N ALA A 20 9.79 -2.45 -0.85
CA ALA A 20 8.54 -2.95 -0.30
C ALA A 20 8.12 -2.16 0.94
N VAL A 21 6.82 -1.98 1.09
CA VAL A 21 6.24 -1.57 2.36
C VAL A 21 6.06 -2.77 3.23
N VAL A 22 6.60 -2.70 4.44
CA VAL A 22 6.50 -3.74 5.44
C VAL A 22 5.64 -3.27 6.59
N VAL A 23 4.55 -3.98 6.84
CA VAL A 23 3.62 -3.73 7.93
C VAL A 23 3.74 -4.83 8.97
N VAL A 24 3.76 -4.44 10.24
CA VAL A 24 3.54 -5.35 11.37
C VAL A 24 2.13 -5.10 11.89
N LEU A 25 1.31 -6.15 11.95
CA LEU A 25 -0.05 -6.08 12.50
C LEU A 25 -0.02 -6.25 14.03
N LYS A 26 -1.12 -5.90 14.70
CA LYS A 26 -1.28 -6.03 16.16
C LYS A 26 -1.21 -7.46 16.69
N ASP A 27 -1.35 -8.47 15.82
CA ASP A 27 -1.09 -9.87 16.17
C ASP A 27 0.38 -10.28 16.07
N GLY A 28 1.28 -9.36 15.69
CA GLY A 28 2.71 -9.59 15.50
C GLY A 28 3.06 -10.21 14.15
N SER A 29 2.09 -10.51 13.28
CA SER A 29 2.36 -10.95 11.92
C SER A 29 2.95 -9.81 11.09
N ARG A 30 3.81 -10.17 10.14
CA ARG A 30 4.58 -9.22 9.32
C ARG A 30 4.32 -9.52 7.85
N HIS A 31 3.88 -8.49 7.12
CA HIS A 31 3.49 -8.57 5.71
C HIS A 31 4.28 -7.56 4.91
N ALA A 32 4.72 -7.94 3.72
CA ALA A 32 5.50 -7.08 2.85
C ALA A 32 4.87 -7.03 1.46
N TRP A 33 4.61 -5.82 0.96
CA TRP A 33 4.08 -5.58 -0.38
C TRP A 33 5.08 -4.75 -1.18
N PRO A 34 5.64 -5.31 -2.27
CA PRO A 34 6.44 -4.53 -3.21
C PRO A 34 5.64 -3.33 -3.74
N VAL A 35 6.25 -2.14 -3.73
CA VAL A 35 5.58 -0.90 -4.15
C VAL A 35 5.05 -0.99 -5.59
N ARG A 36 5.73 -1.74 -6.46
CA ARG A 36 5.29 -1.99 -7.84
C ARG A 36 3.93 -2.70 -7.98
N LEU A 37 3.43 -3.33 -6.91
CA LEU A 37 2.09 -3.93 -6.92
C LEU A 37 1.02 -2.91 -6.59
N LEU A 38 1.37 -1.84 -5.88
CA LEU A 38 0.43 -0.81 -5.44
C LEU A 38 0.12 0.13 -6.60
N GLU A 39 -1.15 0.45 -6.78
CA GLU A 39 -1.57 1.43 -7.79
C GLU A 39 -1.24 2.85 -7.33
N MET A 40 0.00 3.28 -7.57
CA MET A 40 0.50 4.60 -7.25
C MET A 40 0.10 5.61 -8.33
N VAL A 41 -1.03 6.29 -8.15
CA VAL A 41 -1.62 7.17 -9.18
C VAL A 41 -2.13 8.49 -8.60
N LYS A 42 -2.09 9.55 -9.40
CA LYS A 42 -2.74 10.83 -9.07
C LYS A 42 -3.91 11.11 -10.02
N SER A 43 -4.90 11.85 -9.52
CA SER A 43 -6.01 12.34 -10.34
C SER A 43 -5.56 13.54 -11.17
N GLU A 44 -5.85 13.51 -12.46
CA GLU A 44 -5.72 14.63 -13.39
C GLU A 44 -7.05 14.85 -14.14
N ALA A 45 -7.13 15.88 -14.99
CA ALA A 45 -8.37 16.25 -15.67
C ALA A 45 -8.94 15.13 -16.56
N GLU A 46 -8.08 14.30 -17.13
CA GLU A 46 -8.44 13.24 -18.09
C GLU A 46 -8.55 11.85 -17.45
N GLY A 47 -8.36 11.75 -16.13
CA GLY A 47 -8.44 10.48 -15.40
C GLY A 47 -7.32 10.33 -14.39
N TRP A 48 -6.79 9.12 -14.28
CA TRP A 48 -5.76 8.78 -13.31
C TRP A 48 -4.47 8.39 -14.01
N VAL A 49 -3.38 9.04 -13.63
CA VAL A 49 -2.06 8.80 -14.23
C VAL A 49 -1.10 8.27 -13.17
N PRO A 50 -0.14 7.40 -13.54
CA PRO A 50 0.89 6.92 -12.62
C PRO A 50 1.67 8.08 -11.99
N LEU A 51 2.06 7.91 -10.73
CA LEU A 51 3.10 8.75 -10.13
C LEU A 51 4.44 8.42 -10.78
N GLU A 52 5.12 9.44 -11.29
CA GLU A 52 6.44 9.30 -11.91
C GLU A 52 7.54 9.81 -10.97
N GLY A 53 8.71 9.17 -11.02
CA GLY A 53 9.90 9.65 -10.31
C GLY A 53 9.85 9.53 -8.78
N VAL A 54 8.89 8.77 -8.22
CA VAL A 54 8.78 8.58 -6.77
C VAL A 54 10.08 8.00 -6.21
N THR A 55 10.65 8.71 -5.25
CA THR A 55 11.95 8.43 -4.64
C THR A 55 11.82 7.50 -3.43
N ASP A 56 12.92 6.85 -3.05
CA ASP A 56 12.98 6.05 -1.82
C ASP A 56 12.73 6.91 -0.56
N ASP A 57 13.12 8.19 -0.59
CA ASP A 57 12.89 9.13 0.51
C ASP A 57 11.38 9.45 0.66
N GLU A 58 10.68 9.73 -0.45
CA GLU A 58 9.22 9.91 -0.44
C GLU A 58 8.50 8.62 0.01
N LEU A 59 8.96 7.46 -0.44
CA LEU A 59 8.40 6.17 -0.02
C LEU A 59 8.65 5.89 1.47
N SER A 60 9.75 6.41 2.04
CA SER A 60 10.06 6.26 3.46
C SER A 60 9.11 7.03 4.39
N ALA A 61 8.37 8.01 3.85
CA ALA A 61 7.38 8.80 4.59
C ALA A 61 6.06 8.04 4.87
N VAL A 62 5.97 6.75 4.52
CA VAL A 62 4.80 5.91 4.80
C VAL A 62 4.46 5.90 6.29
N GLN A 63 3.17 6.07 6.60
CA GLN A 63 2.68 6.08 7.98
C GLN A 63 1.43 5.23 8.17
N VAL A 64 1.23 4.73 9.39
CA VAL A 64 -0.03 4.08 9.78
C VAL A 64 -1.08 5.17 10.00
N TYR A 65 -2.28 4.97 9.44
CA TYR A 65 -3.39 5.92 9.55
C TYR A 65 -4.71 5.22 9.95
N GLY A 66 -5.70 6.00 10.37
CA GLY A 66 -7.05 5.52 10.66
C GLY A 66 -7.12 4.46 11.76
N GLY A 67 -6.24 4.55 12.77
CA GLY A 67 -6.17 3.59 13.88
C GLY A 67 -5.63 2.20 13.48
N GLY A 68 -4.83 2.12 12.41
CA GLY A 68 -4.26 0.87 11.90
C GLY A 68 -5.04 0.25 10.73
N ARG A 69 -6.06 0.94 10.22
CA ARG A 69 -6.85 0.45 9.07
C ARG A 69 -6.19 0.75 7.72
N TYR A 70 -5.30 1.75 7.67
CA TYR A 70 -4.68 2.21 6.44
C TYR A 70 -3.17 2.41 6.62
N ILE A 71 -2.43 2.30 5.52
CA ILE A 71 -1.15 2.97 5.33
C ILE A 71 -1.37 4.19 4.43
N LEU A 72 -0.59 5.25 4.65
CA LEU A 72 -0.71 6.51 3.94
C LEU A 72 0.68 7.05 3.60
N TRP A 73 0.82 7.60 2.39
CA TRP A 73 1.83 8.60 2.04
C TRP A 73 1.10 9.91 1.81
N ASP A 74 1.24 10.85 2.76
CA ASP A 74 0.49 12.11 2.74
C ASP A 74 0.91 12.99 1.55
N GLU A 75 2.21 13.14 1.33
CA GLU A 75 2.75 13.96 0.23
C GLU A 75 2.46 13.39 -1.16
N LEU A 76 2.28 12.07 -1.26
CA LEU A 76 1.95 11.39 -2.52
C LEU A 76 0.43 11.27 -2.74
N ASP A 77 -0.38 11.65 -1.77
CA ASP A 77 -1.84 11.45 -1.74
C ASP A 77 -2.23 9.97 -2.00
N GLN A 78 -1.48 9.04 -1.40
CA GLN A 78 -1.68 7.60 -1.58
C GLN A 78 -2.08 6.92 -0.28
N ALA A 79 -3.24 6.27 -0.26
CA ALA A 79 -3.72 5.51 0.88
C ALA A 79 -4.15 4.09 0.48
N PHE A 80 -3.78 3.09 1.28
CA PHE A 80 -4.17 1.70 1.06
C PHE A 80 -4.76 1.09 2.32
N GLN A 81 -5.89 0.39 2.19
CA GLN A 81 -6.55 -0.27 3.30
C GLN A 81 -5.86 -1.60 3.61
N ILE A 82 -5.56 -1.85 4.88
CA ILE A 82 -4.88 -3.08 5.31
C ILE A 82 -5.68 -4.34 4.95
N SER A 83 -7.02 -4.28 5.06
CA SER A 83 -7.87 -5.42 4.67
C SER A 83 -7.74 -5.78 3.19
N ASP A 84 -7.57 -4.77 2.34
CA ASP A 84 -7.51 -4.93 0.89
C ASP A 84 -6.15 -5.52 0.50
N LEU A 85 -5.08 -4.99 1.09
CA LEU A 85 -3.72 -5.53 0.92
C LEU A 85 -3.62 -7.01 1.36
N LEU A 86 -4.27 -7.37 2.48
CA LEU A 86 -4.36 -8.75 2.95
C LEU A 86 -5.20 -9.64 2.03
N ALA A 87 -6.18 -9.07 1.32
CA ALA A 87 -7.00 -9.76 0.34
C ALA A 87 -6.35 -9.81 -1.06
N GLY A 88 -5.15 -9.24 -1.23
CA GLY A 88 -4.46 -9.16 -2.52
C GLY A 88 -5.04 -8.12 -3.47
N VAL A 89 -5.77 -7.13 -2.95
CA VAL A 89 -6.30 -5.99 -3.71
C VAL A 89 -5.36 -4.81 -3.52
N TYR A 90 -4.69 -4.40 -4.60
CA TYR A 90 -3.62 -3.40 -4.59
C TYR A 90 -3.97 -2.09 -5.29
N GLY A 91 -5.20 -1.98 -5.77
CA GLY A 91 -5.68 -0.84 -6.53
C GLY A 91 -7.06 -1.12 -7.10
N ARG A 92 -7.46 -0.26 -8.03
CA ARG A 92 -8.72 -0.36 -8.76
C ARG A 92 -8.71 -1.56 -9.70
N GLU A 93 -9.90 -1.94 -10.14
CA GLU A 93 -10.11 -3.13 -10.98
C GLU A 93 -9.22 -3.13 -12.24
N ALA A 94 -9.11 -2.00 -12.94
CA ALA A 94 -8.27 -1.90 -14.13
C ALA A 94 -6.79 -2.21 -13.85
N TRP A 95 -6.27 -1.76 -12.72
CA TRP A 95 -4.91 -2.07 -12.29
C TRP A 95 -4.73 -3.55 -11.92
N MET A 96 -5.70 -4.12 -11.21
CA MET A 96 -5.67 -5.54 -10.88
C MET A 96 -5.66 -6.42 -12.13
N GLN A 97 -6.44 -6.06 -13.16
CA GLN A 97 -6.41 -6.75 -14.46
C GLN A 97 -5.04 -6.64 -15.15
N GLN A 98 -4.40 -5.47 -15.10
CA GLN A 98 -3.05 -5.27 -15.65
C GLN A 98 -2.00 -6.12 -14.92
N LEU A 99 -2.06 -6.20 -13.59
CA LEU A 99 -1.16 -7.06 -12.81
C LEU A 99 -1.33 -8.53 -13.18
N MET A 100 -2.57 -9.01 -13.34
CA MET A 100 -2.85 -10.40 -13.73
C MET A 100 -2.29 -10.72 -15.12
N ALA A 101 -2.45 -9.82 -16.09
CA ALA A 101 -1.94 -9.99 -17.44
C ALA A 101 -0.39 -10.01 -17.52
N THR A 102 0.30 -9.54 -16.49
CA THR A 102 1.78 -9.52 -16.43
C THR A 102 2.36 -10.82 -15.84
N VAL A 103 1.51 -11.70 -15.29
CA VAL A 103 1.91 -12.95 -14.63
C VAL A 103 1.73 -14.18 -15.54
N GLU A 104 1.10 -14.03 -16.70
CA GLU A 104 0.99 -15.06 -17.76
C GLU A 104 2.19 -15.02 -18.73
#